data_AF-A0A4Q6IM51-F1
#
_entry.id   AF-A0A4Q6IM51-F1
#
_cell.length_a   1.000
_cell.length_b   1.000
_cell.length_c   1.000
_cell.angle_alpha   90.00
_cell.angle_beta   90.00
_cell.angle_gamma   90.00
#
_symmetry.space_group_name_H-M   'P 1'
#
loop_
_entity.id
_entity.type
_entity.pdbx_description
1 polymer ?
#
loop_
_entity_poly.entity_id
_entity_poly.type
_entity_poly.pdbx_seq_one_letter_code
_entity_poly.pdbx_strand_id
1 'polypeptide(L)'
;MRVRNALVFLGLGAALAVGAPAVTAQAAPSGCSSWQTSPTFAYGVCNRVPQGDAWRLGIRCSDGDYDWSAWKYTTQRTSLRCNNSGAVITHHWIDPAN
;
A
#
# COMPACT_ATOMS: atom_id res chain seq x y z
N MET A 1 -58.43 27.09 -2.16
CA MET A 1 -58.92 25.78 -2.61
C MET A 1 -57.79 24.76 -2.48
N ARG A 2 -58.06 23.67 -1.76
CA ARG A 2 -57.40 22.34 -1.67
C ARG A 2 -55.88 22.21 -1.87
N VAL A 3 -55.24 21.88 -0.74
CA VAL A 3 -53.95 21.19 -0.56
C VAL A 3 -53.91 19.89 -1.38
N ARG A 4 -52.79 19.61 -2.06
CA ARG A 4 -52.44 18.29 -2.58
C ARG A 4 -51.05 17.90 -2.06
N ASN A 5 -51.05 16.97 -1.11
CA ASN A 5 -49.88 16.18 -0.70
C ASN A 5 -49.28 15.47 -1.91
N ALA A 6 -47.96 15.51 -2.03
CA ALA A 6 -47.20 14.48 -2.75
C ALA A 6 -45.92 14.19 -1.98
N LEU A 7 -45.92 13.02 -1.33
CA LEU A 7 -44.76 12.38 -0.72
C LEU A 7 -43.71 12.12 -1.81
N VAL A 8 -42.54 12.75 -1.70
CA VAL A 8 -41.37 12.35 -2.49
C VAL A 8 -40.51 11.47 -1.59
N PHE A 9 -40.47 10.19 -1.95
CA PHE A 9 -39.66 9.15 -1.32
C PHE A 9 -38.18 9.54 -1.35
N LEU A 10 -37.58 9.70 -0.17
CA LEU A 10 -36.13 9.67 0.03
C LEU A 10 -35.65 8.23 -0.19
N GLY A 11 -35.42 7.87 -1.46
CA GLY A 11 -34.69 6.66 -1.80
C GLY A 11 -33.21 6.84 -1.47
N LEU A 12 -32.83 6.72 -0.19
CA LEU A 12 -31.46 6.46 0.19
C LEU A 12 -31.10 5.05 -0.30
N GLY A 13 -30.58 4.97 -1.52
CA GLY A 13 -29.86 3.81 -2.00
C GLY A 13 -28.57 3.68 -1.21
N ALA A 14 -28.61 2.96 -0.09
CA ALA A 14 -27.41 2.48 0.57
C ALA A 14 -26.75 1.46 -0.36
N ALA A 15 -25.88 1.95 -1.25
CA ALA A 15 -24.92 1.09 -1.93
C ALA A 15 -24.01 0.52 -0.83
N LEU A 16 -24.26 -0.73 -0.47
CA LEU A 16 -23.35 -1.55 0.33
C LEU A 16 -22.08 -1.72 -0.49
N ALA A 17 -21.18 -0.74 -0.42
CA ALA A 17 -19.80 -0.93 -0.83
C ALA A 17 -19.22 -1.94 0.15
N VAL A 18 -19.12 -3.19 -0.32
CA VAL A 18 -18.41 -4.27 0.35
C VAL A 18 -17.08 -3.69 0.83
N GLY A 19 -16.93 -3.60 2.15
CA GLY A 19 -15.77 -2.99 2.78
C GLY A 19 -14.53 -3.74 2.35
N ALA A 20 -13.82 -3.20 1.35
CA ALA A 20 -12.41 -3.52 1.19
C ALA A 20 -11.76 -3.15 2.53
N PRO A 21 -11.01 -4.06 3.17
CA PRO A 21 -10.28 -3.69 4.37
C PRO A 21 -9.42 -2.48 3.99
N ALA A 22 -9.65 -1.36 4.67
CA ALA A 22 -8.71 -0.26 4.64
C ALA A 22 -7.42 -0.81 5.22
N VAL A 23 -6.52 -1.28 4.35
CA VAL A 23 -5.18 -1.68 4.75
C VAL A 23 -4.60 -0.42 5.37
N THR A 24 -4.44 -0.44 6.69
CA THR A 24 -3.78 0.65 7.40
C THR A 24 -2.44 0.82 6.72
N ALA A 25 -2.24 1.98 6.08
CA ALA A 25 -0.93 2.34 5.56
C ALA A 25 0.00 2.39 6.76
N GLN A 26 0.74 1.30 6.99
CA GLN A 26 1.72 1.23 8.06
C GLN A 26 2.69 2.38 7.80
N ALA A 27 2.78 3.32 8.74
CA ALA A 27 3.70 4.43 8.60
C ALA A 27 5.10 3.85 8.42
N ALA A 28 5.78 4.25 7.33
CA ALA A 28 7.13 3.81 7.09
C ALA A 28 7.99 4.16 8.32
N PRO A 29 8.90 3.25 8.75
CA PRO A 29 9.77 3.52 9.88
C PRO A 29 10.52 4.85 9.68
N SER A 30 10.70 5.61 10.76
CA SER A 30 11.26 6.96 10.68
C SER A 30 12.61 6.96 9.97
N GLY A 31 12.75 7.75 8.90
CA GLY A 31 13.97 7.82 8.11
C GLY A 31 14.07 6.81 6.96
N CYS A 32 13.03 5.99 6.78
CA CYS A 32 12.90 5.09 5.65
C CYS A 32 11.95 5.65 4.59
N SER A 33 12.28 5.44 3.33
CA SER A 33 11.46 5.84 2.19
C SER A 33 11.44 4.75 1.13
N SER A 34 10.28 4.56 0.52
CA SER A 34 10.12 3.73 -0.68
C SER A 34 9.49 4.55 -1.79
N TRP A 35 9.86 4.23 -3.03
CA TRP A 35 9.36 4.90 -4.22
C TRP A 35 9.40 3.97 -5.42
N GLN A 36 8.61 4.27 -6.44
CA GLN A 36 8.68 3.61 -7.73
C GLN A 36 9.48 4.45 -8.73
N THR A 37 10.21 3.80 -9.61
CA THR A 37 10.83 4.44 -10.79
C THR A 37 10.22 3.97 -12.10
N SER A 38 9.49 2.85 -12.08
CA SER A 38 8.75 2.33 -13.21
C SER A 38 7.52 1.55 -12.71
N PRO A 39 6.55 1.23 -13.58
CA PRO A 39 5.36 0.48 -13.20
C PRO A 39 5.66 -0.88 -12.58
N THR A 40 6.83 -1.46 -12.84
CA THR A 40 7.17 -2.83 -12.39
C THR A 40 8.31 -2.85 -11.39
N PHE A 41 8.80 -1.69 -10.94
CA PHE A 41 10.04 -1.61 -10.16
C PHE A 41 9.96 -0.56 -9.05
N ALA A 42 10.21 -1.01 -7.82
CA ALA A 42 10.25 -0.17 -6.62
C ALA A 42 11.61 -0.24 -5.94
N TYR A 43 11.93 0.84 -5.23
CA TYR A 43 13.11 0.98 -4.41
C TYR A 43 12.72 1.29 -2.97
N GLY A 44 13.60 0.94 -2.05
CA GLY A 44 13.51 1.29 -0.65
C GLY A 44 14.89 1.61 -0.09
N VAL A 45 14.95 2.56 0.85
CA VAL A 45 16.16 2.88 1.59
C VAL A 45 15.80 3.43 2.97
N CYS A 46 16.70 3.23 3.93
CA CYS A 46 16.65 3.90 5.23
C CYS A 46 17.91 4.72 5.43
N ASN A 47 17.77 5.97 5.90
CA ASN A 47 18.90 6.84 6.20
C ASN A 47 19.65 6.44 7.49
N ARG A 48 19.01 5.66 8.35
CA ARG A 48 19.54 5.12 9.59
C ARG A 48 18.86 3.78 9.88
N VAL A 49 19.66 2.81 10.33
CA VAL A 49 19.18 1.54 10.87
C VAL A 49 19.89 1.34 12.20
N PRO A 50 19.21 1.51 13.35
CA PRO A 50 19.82 1.27 14.67
C PRO A 50 20.36 -0.15 14.79
N GLN A 51 21.33 -0.35 15.68
CA GLN A 51 21.92 -1.66 15.91
C GLN A 51 20.86 -2.62 16.47
N GLY A 52 20.67 -3.76 15.79
CA GLY A 52 19.64 -4.74 16.15
C GLY A 52 18.33 -4.58 15.39
N ASP A 53 18.11 -3.45 14.72
CA ASP A 53 16.94 -3.25 13.87
C ASP A 53 17.18 -3.78 12.46
N ALA A 54 16.08 -4.10 11.79
CA ALA A 54 16.09 -4.39 10.36
C ALA A 54 14.86 -3.80 9.68
N TRP A 55 14.95 -3.67 8.37
CA TRP A 55 13.86 -3.24 7.52
C TRP A 55 13.79 -4.10 6.25
N ARG A 56 12.65 -4.13 5.59
CA ARG A 56 12.50 -4.76 4.28
C ARG A 56 11.57 -3.94 3.39
N LEU A 57 11.78 -4.02 2.09
CA LEU A 57 10.90 -3.46 1.08
C LEU A 57 9.80 -4.47 0.75
N GLY A 58 8.55 -4.06 0.83
CA GLY A 58 7.39 -4.82 0.38
C GLY A 58 6.78 -4.17 -0.86
N ILE A 59 6.26 -4.99 -1.79
CA ILE A 59 5.46 -4.54 -2.92
C ILE A 59 4.19 -5.38 -3.03
N ARG A 60 3.16 -4.77 -3.61
CA ARG A 60 1.94 -5.44 -4.05
C ARG A 60 1.79 -5.25 -5.55
N CYS A 61 1.54 -6.34 -6.25
CA CYS A 61 1.39 -6.38 -7.69
C CYS A 61 -0.09 -6.40 -8.10
N SER A 62 -0.37 -6.00 -9.34
CA SER A 62 -1.73 -5.87 -9.88
C SER A 62 -2.45 -7.20 -10.08
N ASP A 63 -1.69 -8.30 -10.17
CA ASP A 63 -2.18 -9.67 -10.17
C ASP A 63 -2.59 -10.17 -8.76
N GLY A 64 -2.38 -9.35 -7.73
CA GLY A 64 -2.74 -9.66 -6.36
C GLY A 64 -1.59 -10.24 -5.54
N ASP A 65 -0.44 -10.50 -6.15
CA ASP A 65 0.73 -11.04 -5.46
C ASP A 65 1.41 -9.99 -4.57
N TYR A 66 2.06 -10.50 -3.52
CA TYR A 66 2.86 -9.73 -2.59
C TYR A 66 4.28 -10.29 -2.59
N ASP A 67 5.26 -9.41 -2.72
CA ASP A 67 6.67 -9.77 -2.69
C ASP A 67 7.41 -8.91 -1.65
N TRP A 68 8.43 -9.51 -1.04
CA TRP A 68 9.27 -8.85 -0.05
C TRP A 68 10.75 -9.03 -0.36
N SER A 69 11.55 -8.00 -0.07
CA SER A 69 13.00 -8.14 -0.04
C SER A 69 13.43 -8.97 1.16
N ALA A 70 14.64 -9.51 1.09
CA ALA A 70 15.33 -9.94 2.30
C ALA A 70 15.41 -8.78 3.32
N TRP A 71 15.44 -9.11 4.61
CA TRP A 71 15.69 -8.17 5.69
C TRP A 71 17.05 -7.49 5.50
N LYS A 72 17.09 -6.19 5.75
CA LYS A 72 18.25 -5.31 5.65
C LYS A 72 18.55 -4.73 7.02
N TYR A 73 19.80 -4.90 7.44
CA TYR A 73 20.36 -4.37 8.68
C TYR A 73 21.23 -3.13 8.44
N THR A 74 21.18 -2.58 7.22
CA THR A 74 22.05 -1.50 6.76
C THR A 74 21.23 -0.43 6.03
N THR A 75 21.85 0.71 5.76
CA THR A 75 21.26 1.80 4.97
C THR A 75 21.33 1.56 3.46
N GLN A 76 21.73 0.36 3.03
CA GLN A 76 21.91 0.05 1.62
C GLN A 76 20.57 0.04 0.88
N ARG A 77 20.46 0.83 -0.20
CA ARG A 77 19.29 0.83 -1.07
C ARG A 77 19.02 -0.59 -1.59
N THR A 78 17.74 -0.99 -1.54
CA THR A 78 17.26 -2.24 -2.10
C THR A 78 16.19 -1.98 -3.14
N SER A 79 15.93 -2.99 -3.97
CA SER A 79 14.93 -2.91 -5.02
C SER A 79 14.14 -4.20 -5.11
N LEU A 80 12.90 -4.06 -5.57
CA LEU A 80 12.01 -5.17 -5.86
C LEU A 80 11.26 -4.94 -7.17
N ARG A 81 10.81 -6.04 -7.77
CA ARG A 81 9.97 -6.05 -8.96
C ARG A 81 8.89 -7.12 -8.83
N CYS A 82 7.79 -6.95 -9.53
CA CYS A 82 6.81 -8.03 -9.69
C CYS A 82 7.44 -9.20 -10.45
N ASN A 83 7.16 -10.43 -10.01
CA ASN A 83 7.70 -11.64 -10.63
C ASN A 83 7.02 -11.97 -11.96
N ASN A 84 5.72 -11.68 -12.09
CA ASN A 84 4.94 -11.98 -13.27
C ASN A 84 5.11 -10.91 -14.37
N SER A 85 5.23 -11.37 -15.62
CA SER A 85 5.39 -10.47 -16.76
C SER A 85 4.08 -9.73 -17.04
N GLY A 86 4.13 -8.40 -17.07
CA GLY A 86 2.97 -7.53 -17.28
C GLY A 86 2.25 -7.10 -15.99
N ALA A 87 2.61 -7.66 -14.83
CA ALA A 87 2.12 -7.17 -13.56
C ALA A 87 2.80 -5.84 -13.17
N VAL A 88 2.02 -4.89 -12.67
CA VAL A 88 2.49 -3.57 -12.21
C VAL A 88 2.34 -3.45 -10.70
N ILE A 89 3.21 -2.65 -10.08
CA ILE A 89 3.21 -2.39 -8.65
C ILE A 89 2.07 -1.42 -8.34
N THR A 90 1.10 -1.90 -7.57
CA THR A 90 -0.04 -1.10 -7.10
C THR A 90 0.27 -0.43 -5.77
N HIS A 91 1.07 -1.07 -4.92
CA HIS A 91 1.53 -0.51 -3.65
C HIS A 91 2.97 -0.89 -3.36
N HIS A 92 3.69 -0.03 -2.65
CA HIS A 92 5.01 -0.30 -2.10
C HIS A 92 5.10 0.29 -0.70
N TRP A 93 5.84 -0.37 0.19
CA TRP A 93 6.03 0.09 1.57
C TRP A 93 7.33 -0.45 2.16
N ILE A 94 7.69 0.04 3.34
CA ILE A 94 8.80 -0.50 4.15
C ILE A 94 8.24 -1.02 5.45
N ASP A 95 8.57 -2.27 5.77
CA ASP A 95 8.28 -2.88 7.06
C ASP A 95 9.54 -2.81 7.95
N PRO A 96 9.43 -2.35 9.21
CA PRO A 96 10.43 -2.60 10.23
C PRO A 96 10.31 -4.03 10.77
N ALA A 97 11.41 -4.60 11.25
CA ALA A 97 11.44 -5.96 11.79
C ALA A 97 10.77 -6.13 13.16
N ASN A 98 10.64 -5.03 13.93
CA ASN A 98 10.02 -4.89 15.26
C ASN A 98 9.99 -6.17 16.11
#